data_AF-A0A5M3XZG6-F1
#
_entry.id   AF-A0A5M3XZG6-F1
#
_cell.length_a   1.000
_cell.length_b   1.000
_cell.length_c   1.000
_cell.angle_alpha   90.00
_cell.angle_beta   90.00
_cell.angle_gamma   90.00
#
_symmetry.space_group_name_H-M   'P 1'
#
loop_
_entity.id
_entity.type
_entity.pdbx_description
1 polymer ?
#
loop_
_entity_poly.entity_id
_entity_poly.type
_entity_poly.pdbx_seq_one_letter_code
_entity_poly.pdbx_strand_id
1 'polypeptide(L)'
;MYQNAGAGAQISPAVSIDDVIRRFKEFPEIARSSAAAYETEVATYDTIPLPLPTPEERDDCLLALADTREKKLHYLQARNDLEFALQNPDFFDEMPPSDVLTGAVSVYTKLINAAMAHAVRLSRGEITPPQIFDPATASLAEPAPVPLKKKRTEGLTVIASPMSAANFPKLVFNVPDHCQVTTRMTVSYAESAIPAARHAGMVLAAPTGHYVGISKRVDSGGQQVGGVSGDVPGQLFPFADARPYFEETVHLSMTIRNRKMRKVEFSRDGTEWTALPAKSMSKAGVQIPEKKLFLFASSADDKPVNVKFPAPKIEALAPEG
;
A
#
# COMPACT_ATOMS: atom_id res chain seq x y z
N MET A 1 17.77 -14.53 51.27
CA MET A 1 17.00 -14.71 52.53
C MET A 1 17.97 -14.49 53.67
N TYR A 2 17.74 -13.45 54.47
CA TYR A 2 18.50 -13.17 55.69
C TYR A 2 17.56 -13.44 56.88
N GLN A 3 18.01 -14.23 57.85
CA GLN A 3 17.21 -14.67 59.00
C GLN A 3 18.01 -14.40 60.28
N ASN A 4 17.62 -13.36 61.03
CA ASN A 4 18.18 -13.08 62.35
C ASN A 4 17.33 -13.80 63.41
N ALA A 5 17.54 -15.10 63.59
CA ALA A 5 17.00 -15.85 64.72
C ALA A 5 17.92 -17.00 65.12
N GLY A 6 18.07 -17.24 66.43
CA GLY A 6 18.94 -18.28 66.99
C GLY A 6 20.26 -17.75 67.55
N ALA A 7 21.14 -18.64 68.01
CA ALA A 7 22.47 -18.32 68.54
C ALA A 7 23.58 -19.02 67.75
N GLY A 8 24.70 -18.32 67.50
CA GLY A 8 25.87 -18.88 66.82
C GLY A 8 25.61 -19.25 65.36
N ALA A 9 25.77 -20.53 65.00
CA ALA A 9 25.66 -21.03 63.61
C ALA A 9 24.25 -20.88 62.98
N GLN A 10 23.24 -20.56 63.79
CA GLN A 10 21.86 -20.35 63.33
C GLN A 10 21.65 -18.99 62.64
N ILE A 11 22.53 -18.01 62.85
CA ILE A 11 22.45 -16.65 62.29
C ILE A 11 23.21 -16.53 60.94
N SER A 12 23.79 -17.62 60.43
CA SER A 12 24.59 -17.55 59.20
C SER A 12 23.71 -17.36 57.96
N PRO A 13 24.18 -16.67 56.90
CA PRO A 13 23.46 -16.58 55.63
C PRO A 13 23.30 -17.97 54.99
N ALA A 14 22.14 -18.22 54.38
CA ALA A 14 21.89 -19.46 53.63
C ALA A 14 22.55 -19.37 52.25
N VAL A 15 23.33 -20.39 51.88
CA VAL A 15 24.10 -20.44 50.63
C VAL A 15 23.43 -21.30 49.54
N SER A 16 22.36 -22.02 49.87
CA SER A 16 21.64 -22.90 48.94
C SER A 16 20.12 -22.87 49.17
N ILE A 17 19.34 -23.26 48.15
CA ILE A 17 17.87 -23.35 48.22
C ILE A 17 17.44 -24.45 49.21
N ASP A 18 18.14 -25.59 49.22
CA ASP A 18 17.85 -26.69 50.14
C ASP A 18 18.08 -26.28 51.60
N ASP A 19 19.10 -25.47 51.87
CA ASP A 19 19.31 -24.89 53.20
C ASP A 19 18.20 -23.92 53.61
N VAL A 20 17.69 -23.12 52.67
CA VAL A 20 16.55 -22.23 52.92
C VAL A 20 15.31 -23.03 53.29
N ILE A 21 14.97 -24.07 52.51
CA ILE A 21 13.80 -24.91 52.76
C ILE A 21 13.92 -25.66 54.09
N ARG A 22 15.11 -26.20 54.38
CA ARG A 22 15.40 -26.89 55.64
C ARG A 22 15.22 -25.96 56.85
N ARG A 23 15.83 -24.77 56.82
CA ARG A 23 15.71 -23.77 57.90
C ARG A 23 14.29 -23.26 58.08
N PHE A 24 13.53 -23.12 57.00
CA PHE A 24 12.12 -22.75 57.07
C PHE A 24 11.28 -23.83 57.76
N LYS A 25 11.55 -25.12 57.50
CA LYS A 25 10.88 -26.24 58.17
C LYS A 25 11.27 -26.37 59.64
N GLU A 26 12.52 -26.07 59.98
CA GLU A 26 13.06 -26.11 61.35
C GLU A 26 12.72 -24.83 62.16
N PHE A 27 12.19 -23.79 61.50
CA PHE A 27 11.91 -22.49 62.09
C PHE A 27 11.03 -22.52 63.35
N PRO A 28 9.95 -23.33 63.43
CA PRO A 28 9.12 -23.38 64.64
C PRO A 28 9.89 -23.81 65.90
N GLU A 29 10.82 -24.76 65.77
CA GLU A 29 11.66 -25.22 66.87
C GLU A 29 12.72 -24.18 67.26
N ILE A 30 13.30 -23.50 66.27
CA ILE A 30 14.28 -22.42 66.49
C ILE A 30 13.62 -21.26 67.25
N ALA A 31 12.44 -20.82 66.80
CA ALA A 31 11.68 -19.74 67.44
C ALA A 31 11.25 -20.09 68.88
N ARG A 32 10.95 -21.37 69.13
CA ARG A 32 10.63 -21.88 70.48
C ARG A 32 11.85 -21.89 71.40
N SER A 33 13.02 -22.25 70.88
CA SER A 33 14.26 -22.39 71.67
C SER A 33 14.98 -21.07 71.96
N SER A 34 14.71 -20.02 71.19
CA SER A 34 15.33 -18.70 71.33
C SER A 34 14.32 -17.59 71.01
N ALA A 35 13.71 -17.04 72.05
CA ALA A 35 12.72 -15.96 71.94
C ALA A 35 13.41 -14.60 71.68
N ALA A 36 13.78 -14.35 70.44
CA ALA A 36 14.20 -13.04 69.94
C ALA A 36 13.24 -12.57 68.84
N ALA A 37 13.11 -11.25 68.68
CA ALA A 37 12.34 -10.67 67.58
C ALA A 37 12.95 -11.13 66.24
N TYR A 38 12.11 -11.70 65.37
CA TYR A 38 12.54 -12.24 64.08
C TYR A 38 12.08 -11.32 62.95
N GLU A 39 12.96 -11.09 61.99
CA GLU A 39 12.66 -10.43 60.73
C GLU A 39 13.16 -11.35 59.62
N THR A 40 12.27 -11.63 58.65
CA THR A 40 12.60 -12.43 57.47
C THR A 40 12.41 -11.53 56.27
N GLU A 41 13.51 -11.11 55.66
CA GLU A 41 13.46 -10.45 54.36
C GLU A 41 13.44 -11.53 53.27
N VAL A 42 12.26 -11.71 52.68
CA VAL A 42 12.11 -12.45 51.43
C VAL A 42 12.61 -11.52 50.34
N ALA A 43 13.82 -11.80 49.84
CA ALA A 43 14.41 -11.16 48.67
C ALA A 43 13.32 -10.88 47.62
N THR A 44 12.95 -9.60 47.45
CA THR A 44 12.03 -9.17 46.40
C THR A 44 12.68 -9.40 45.04
N TYR A 45 11.88 -9.55 43.99
CA TYR A 45 12.36 -9.79 42.61
C TYR A 45 13.43 -8.79 42.13
N ASP A 46 13.56 -7.63 42.79
CA ASP A 46 14.58 -6.61 42.57
C ASP A 46 16.02 -7.03 42.97
N THR A 47 16.19 -8.15 43.68
CA THR A 47 17.51 -8.63 44.16
C THR A 47 18.09 -9.78 43.35
N ILE A 48 17.34 -10.31 42.38
CA ILE A 48 17.86 -11.25 41.38
C ILE A 48 18.28 -10.39 40.18
N PRO A 49 19.58 -10.22 39.89
CA PRO A 49 20.00 -9.58 38.66
C PRO A 49 19.55 -10.46 37.49
N LEU A 50 18.38 -10.16 36.95
CA LEU A 50 17.99 -10.66 35.64
C LEU A 50 18.96 -10.03 34.65
N PRO A 51 19.63 -10.82 33.78
CA PRO A 51 20.48 -10.26 32.74
C PRO A 51 19.59 -9.47 31.78
N LEU A 52 19.44 -8.18 32.04
CA LEU A 52 18.77 -7.26 31.16
C LEU A 52 19.78 -6.89 30.07
N PRO A 53 19.38 -6.93 28.78
CA PRO A 53 20.25 -6.49 27.70
C PRO A 53 20.64 -5.03 27.92
N THR A 54 21.91 -4.75 27.66
CA THR A 54 22.46 -3.39 27.67
C THR A 54 21.68 -2.49 26.70
N PRO A 55 21.67 -1.16 26.88
CA PRO A 55 21.10 -0.24 25.89
C PRO A 55 21.60 -0.52 24.47
N GLU A 56 22.89 -0.80 24.31
CA GLU A 56 23.55 -1.09 23.04
C GLU A 56 23.01 -2.38 22.42
N GLU A 57 22.90 -3.46 23.19
CA GLU A 57 22.33 -4.73 22.69
C GLU A 57 20.85 -4.59 22.30
N ARG A 58 20.10 -3.70 22.96
CA ARG A 58 18.71 -3.40 22.59
C ARG A 58 18.64 -2.66 21.26
N ASP A 59 19.48 -1.66 21.07
CA ASP A 59 19.54 -0.89 19.82
C ASP A 59 19.99 -1.77 18.65
N ASP A 60 21.00 -2.61 18.84
CA ASP A 60 21.47 -3.57 17.83
C ASP A 60 20.39 -4.60 17.48
N CYS A 61 19.63 -5.09 18.46
CA CYS A 61 18.52 -6.00 18.24
C CYS A 61 17.40 -5.33 17.41
N LEU A 62 17.05 -4.09 17.72
CA LEU A 62 16.06 -3.32 16.95
C LEU A 62 16.52 -3.07 15.51
N LEU A 63 17.80 -2.73 15.32
CA LEU A 63 18.40 -2.54 14.00
C LEU A 63 18.35 -3.83 13.17
N ALA A 64 18.75 -4.96 13.76
CA ALA A 64 18.73 -6.25 13.09
C ALA A 64 17.31 -6.73 12.76
N LEU A 65 16.31 -6.45 13.62
CA LEU A 65 14.90 -6.70 13.32
C LEU A 65 14.38 -5.82 12.17
N ALA A 66 14.79 -4.56 12.12
CA ALA A 66 14.44 -3.65 11.03
C ALA A 66 15.02 -4.12 9.68
N ASP A 67 16.31 -4.47 9.61
CA ASP A 67 16.95 -5.05 8.42
C ASP A 67 16.21 -6.31 7.95
N THR A 68 15.89 -7.21 8.88
CA THR A 68 15.19 -8.45 8.56
C THR A 68 13.79 -8.19 7.98
N ARG A 69 13.08 -7.17 8.49
CA ARG A 69 11.79 -6.73 7.96
C ARG A 69 11.91 -6.18 6.54
N GLU A 70 12.89 -5.33 6.29
CA GLU A 70 13.13 -4.74 4.96
C GLU A 70 13.45 -5.82 3.92
N LYS A 71 14.36 -6.75 4.25
CA LYS A 71 14.70 -7.89 3.39
C LYS A 71 13.49 -8.77 3.11
N LYS A 72 12.68 -9.09 4.12
CA LYS A 72 11.43 -9.84 3.94
C LYS A 72 10.48 -9.12 2.96
N LEU A 73 10.32 -7.81 3.07
CA LEU A 73 9.46 -7.04 2.17
C LEU A 73 9.99 -7.05 0.74
N HIS A 74 11.30 -6.86 0.55
CA HIS A 74 11.97 -6.97 -0.75
C HIS A 74 11.73 -8.35 -1.40
N TYR A 75 11.98 -9.44 -0.68
CA TYR A 75 11.77 -10.79 -1.20
C TYR A 75 10.30 -11.09 -1.52
N LEU A 76 9.36 -10.55 -0.75
CA LEU A 76 7.93 -10.65 -1.04
C LEU A 76 7.56 -9.92 -2.32
N GLN A 77 8.08 -8.71 -2.53
CA GLN A 77 7.84 -7.95 -3.75
C GLN A 77 8.41 -8.68 -4.97
N ALA A 78 9.68 -9.11 -4.90
CA ALA A 78 10.33 -9.85 -5.98
C ALA A 78 9.58 -11.15 -6.33
N ARG A 79 9.16 -11.92 -5.32
CA ARG A 79 8.35 -13.13 -5.53
C ARG A 79 7.02 -12.80 -6.23
N ASN A 80 6.30 -11.80 -5.74
CA ASN A 80 4.99 -11.42 -6.26
C ASN A 80 5.08 -10.93 -7.72
N ASP A 81 6.13 -10.18 -8.08
CA ASP A 81 6.36 -9.72 -9.45
C ASP A 81 6.61 -10.90 -10.39
N LEU A 82 7.39 -11.90 -9.96
CA LEU A 82 7.65 -13.12 -10.72
C LEU A 82 6.41 -14.01 -10.84
N GLU A 83 5.63 -14.17 -9.77
CA GLU A 83 4.36 -14.89 -9.79
C GLU A 83 3.34 -14.21 -10.72
N PHE A 84 3.28 -12.87 -10.68
CA PHE A 84 2.45 -12.10 -11.59
C PHE A 84 2.85 -12.33 -13.05
N ALA A 85 4.16 -12.31 -13.35
CA ALA A 85 4.67 -12.58 -14.70
C ALA A 85 4.34 -14.00 -15.18
N LEU A 86 4.44 -15.00 -14.29
CA LEU A 86 4.11 -16.39 -14.59
C LEU A 86 2.62 -16.58 -14.91
N GLN A 87 1.75 -15.90 -14.15
CA GLN A 87 0.29 -16.00 -14.31
C GLN A 87 -0.24 -15.14 -15.47
N ASN A 88 0.47 -14.06 -15.81
CA ASN A 88 0.02 -13.05 -16.77
C ASN A 88 1.08 -12.81 -17.86
N PRO A 89 1.44 -13.84 -18.64
CA PRO A 89 2.51 -13.78 -19.64
C PRO A 89 2.30 -12.67 -20.68
N ASP A 90 1.03 -12.41 -21.04
CA ASP A 90 0.64 -11.47 -22.09
C ASP A 90 1.01 -10.00 -21.80
N PHE A 91 1.34 -9.68 -20.54
CA PHE A 91 1.73 -8.32 -20.12
C PHE A 91 3.21 -8.02 -20.31
N PHE A 92 4.01 -8.99 -20.77
CA PHE A 92 5.46 -8.86 -20.86
C PHE A 92 5.96 -9.15 -22.28
N ASP A 93 6.95 -8.37 -22.72
CA ASP A 93 7.75 -8.63 -23.91
C ASP A 93 8.93 -9.52 -23.52
N GLU A 94 9.26 -10.49 -24.37
CA GLU A 94 10.45 -11.37 -24.19
C GLU A 94 10.48 -12.06 -22.81
N MET A 95 9.41 -12.76 -22.47
CA MET A 95 9.27 -13.41 -21.17
C MET A 95 10.37 -14.48 -20.97
N PRO A 96 11.07 -14.46 -19.81
CA PRO A 96 12.04 -15.51 -19.48
C PRO A 96 11.38 -16.90 -19.41
N PRO A 97 12.15 -17.97 -19.62
CA PRO A 97 11.64 -19.33 -19.49
C PRO A 97 10.93 -19.60 -18.15
N SER A 98 9.85 -20.38 -18.17
CA SER A 98 9.02 -20.62 -16.99
C SER A 98 9.73 -21.38 -15.87
N ASP A 99 10.70 -22.22 -16.19
CA ASP A 99 11.61 -22.89 -15.26
C ASP A 99 12.50 -21.90 -14.51
N VAL A 100 12.99 -20.85 -15.19
CA VAL A 100 13.75 -19.76 -14.56
C VAL A 100 12.87 -19.00 -13.56
N LEU A 101 11.64 -18.62 -13.96
CA LEU A 101 10.71 -17.91 -13.09
C LEU A 101 10.29 -18.74 -11.87
N THR A 102 9.90 -20.00 -12.08
CA THR A 102 9.48 -20.89 -10.99
C THR A 102 10.64 -21.24 -10.05
N GLY A 103 11.85 -21.41 -10.59
CA GLY A 103 13.07 -21.57 -9.81
C GLY A 103 13.32 -20.37 -8.89
N ALA A 104 13.25 -19.15 -9.45
CA ALA A 104 13.41 -17.92 -8.67
C ALA A 104 12.33 -17.74 -7.58
N VAL A 105 11.05 -18.01 -7.90
CA VAL A 105 9.93 -17.98 -6.93
C VAL A 105 10.19 -18.95 -5.76
N SER A 106 10.68 -20.15 -6.05
CA SER A 106 11.03 -21.14 -5.02
C SER A 106 12.13 -20.63 -4.09
N VAL A 107 13.19 -20.03 -4.65
CA VAL A 107 14.31 -19.46 -3.87
C VAL A 107 13.83 -18.28 -3.01
N TYR A 108 13.06 -17.33 -3.57
CA TYR A 108 12.52 -16.22 -2.79
C TYR A 108 11.59 -16.68 -1.66
N THR A 109 10.82 -17.76 -1.86
CA THR A 109 10.00 -18.36 -0.80
C THR A 109 10.87 -18.90 0.34
N LYS A 110 11.99 -19.56 0.03
CA LYS A 110 12.96 -20.02 1.02
C LYS A 110 13.62 -18.85 1.76
N LEU A 111 13.98 -17.77 1.05
CA LEU A 111 14.55 -16.55 1.63
C LEU A 111 13.58 -15.86 2.60
N ILE A 112 12.29 -15.77 2.25
CA ILE A 112 11.25 -15.23 3.14
C ILE A 112 11.16 -16.06 4.42
N ASN A 113 11.13 -17.39 4.31
CA ASN A 113 11.06 -18.27 5.47
C ASN A 113 12.32 -18.18 6.34
N ALA A 114 13.50 -18.09 5.73
CA ALA A 114 14.77 -17.90 6.44
C ALA A 114 14.82 -16.56 7.19
N ALA A 115 14.39 -15.47 6.55
CA ALA A 115 14.30 -14.16 7.19
C ALA A 115 13.32 -14.17 8.38
N MET A 116 12.15 -14.83 8.23
CA MET A 116 11.22 -14.99 9.35
C MET A 116 11.81 -15.83 10.49
N ALA A 117 12.48 -16.94 10.18
CA ALA A 117 13.11 -17.78 11.19
C ALA A 117 14.22 -17.01 11.93
N HIS A 118 15.03 -16.22 11.22
CA HIS A 118 16.03 -15.34 11.81
C HIS A 118 15.41 -14.32 12.76
N ALA A 119 14.35 -13.62 12.34
CA ALA A 119 13.65 -12.66 13.20
C ALA A 119 13.07 -13.30 14.47
N VAL A 120 12.55 -14.53 14.38
CA VAL A 120 12.02 -15.27 15.54
C VAL A 120 13.14 -15.66 16.50
N ARG A 121 14.27 -16.13 15.99
CA ARG A 121 15.43 -16.47 16.82
C ARG A 121 16.00 -15.23 17.51
N LEU A 122 16.11 -14.13 16.77
CA LEU A 122 16.57 -12.84 17.28
C LEU A 122 15.65 -12.31 18.39
N SER A 123 14.33 -12.35 18.19
CA SER A 123 13.37 -11.85 19.20
C SER A 123 13.30 -12.71 20.47
N ARG A 124 13.73 -13.97 20.40
CA ARG A 124 13.87 -14.87 21.55
C ARG A 124 15.23 -14.75 22.27
N GLY A 125 16.15 -13.92 21.77
CA GLY A 125 17.50 -13.83 22.30
C GLY A 125 18.39 -15.03 21.95
N GLU A 126 18.01 -15.85 20.97
CA GLU A 126 18.79 -17.03 20.53
C GLU A 126 19.99 -16.65 19.64
N ILE A 127 20.14 -15.37 19.30
CA ILE A 127 21.23 -14.80 18.51
C ILE A 127 21.93 -13.75 19.37
N THR A 128 23.11 -14.12 19.91
CA THR A 128 23.93 -13.24 20.75
C THR A 128 25.38 -13.24 20.23
N PRO A 129 25.96 -12.07 19.86
CA PRO A 129 25.31 -10.76 19.81
C PRO A 129 24.24 -10.68 18.71
N PRO A 130 23.28 -9.73 18.78
CA PRO A 130 22.34 -9.47 17.71
C PRO A 130 23.04 -9.24 16.36
N GLN A 131 22.53 -9.86 15.29
CA GLN A 131 23.13 -9.79 13.96
C GLN A 131 22.07 -9.54 12.88
N ILE A 132 22.44 -8.71 11.89
CA ILE A 132 21.65 -8.49 10.67
C ILE A 132 21.43 -9.79 9.91
N PHE A 133 20.35 -9.87 9.12
CA PHE A 133 20.03 -11.09 8.39
C PHE A 133 20.96 -11.25 7.17
N ASP A 134 21.75 -12.31 7.12
CA ASP A 134 22.55 -12.66 5.95
C ASP A 134 22.05 -13.98 5.34
N PRO A 135 21.53 -13.96 4.08
CA PRO A 135 21.10 -15.15 3.36
C PRO A 135 22.16 -16.27 3.31
N ALA A 136 23.45 -15.92 3.26
CA ALA A 136 24.54 -16.89 3.17
C ALA A 136 24.59 -17.80 4.41
N THR A 137 24.18 -17.30 5.58
CA THR A 137 24.10 -18.09 6.82
C THR A 137 23.06 -19.21 6.74
N ALA A 138 22.06 -19.06 5.88
CA ALA A 138 21.05 -20.08 5.60
C ALA A 138 21.41 -20.97 4.40
N SER A 139 22.63 -20.86 3.85
CA SER A 139 23.03 -21.51 2.59
C SER A 139 22.11 -21.16 1.42
N LEU A 140 21.56 -19.95 1.42
CA LEU A 140 20.72 -19.41 0.36
C LEU A 140 21.44 -18.26 -0.34
N ALA A 141 21.30 -18.20 -1.66
CA ALA A 141 21.74 -17.08 -2.46
C ALA A 141 20.52 -16.43 -3.11
N GLU A 142 20.50 -15.10 -3.15
CA GLU A 142 19.49 -14.39 -3.92
C GLU A 142 19.67 -14.70 -5.42
N PRO A 143 18.59 -15.02 -6.16
CA PRO A 143 18.67 -15.21 -7.60
C PRO A 143 19.19 -13.95 -8.30
N ALA A 144 19.84 -14.12 -9.45
CA ALA A 144 20.16 -12.98 -10.30
C ALA A 144 18.87 -12.23 -10.70
N PRO A 145 18.88 -10.89 -10.81
CA PRO A 145 17.71 -10.12 -11.21
C PRO A 145 17.16 -10.63 -12.55
N VAL A 146 15.88 -11.00 -12.56
CA VAL A 146 15.19 -11.46 -13.76
C VAL A 146 14.57 -10.25 -14.46
N PRO A 147 15.04 -9.86 -15.66
CA PRO A 147 14.49 -8.70 -16.35
C PRO A 147 13.07 -8.99 -16.85
N LEU A 148 12.09 -8.22 -16.38
CA LEU A 148 10.70 -8.27 -16.84
C LEU A 148 10.39 -6.99 -17.63
N LYS A 149 10.40 -7.08 -18.96
CA LYS A 149 10.04 -5.95 -19.83
C LYS A 149 8.54 -5.94 -20.04
N LYS A 150 7.84 -4.93 -19.53
CA LYS A 150 6.39 -4.81 -19.74
C LYS A 150 6.09 -4.54 -21.22
N LYS A 151 5.17 -5.30 -21.78
CA LYS A 151 4.64 -5.09 -23.12
C LYS A 151 4.02 -3.71 -23.19
N ARG A 152 4.33 -2.98 -24.26
CA ARG A 152 3.69 -1.70 -24.54
C ARG A 152 2.27 -1.99 -25.02
N THR A 153 1.31 -2.09 -24.11
CA THR A 153 -0.09 -2.30 -24.48
C THR A 153 -0.56 -1.11 -25.31
N GLU A 154 -0.94 -1.34 -26.57
CA GLU A 154 -1.65 -0.35 -27.39
C GLU A 154 -3.03 -0.12 -26.78
N GLY A 155 -3.09 0.74 -25.76
CA GLY A 155 -4.27 0.95 -24.95
C GLY A 155 -3.97 0.73 -23.47
N LEU A 156 -4.09 1.81 -22.71
CA LEU A 156 -4.17 1.82 -21.27
C LEU A 156 -5.58 1.37 -20.88
N THR A 157 -5.69 0.20 -20.27
CA THR A 157 -6.97 -0.31 -19.77
C THR A 157 -7.18 0.14 -18.33
N VAL A 158 -8.32 0.74 -18.05
CA VAL A 158 -8.79 1.07 -16.70
C VAL A 158 -9.98 0.18 -16.39
N ILE A 159 -9.86 -0.63 -15.34
CA ILE A 159 -10.90 -1.56 -14.91
C ILE A 159 -11.48 -1.06 -13.60
N ALA A 160 -12.72 -0.57 -13.62
CA ALA A 160 -13.43 -0.19 -12.39
C ALA A 160 -13.91 -1.43 -11.65
N SER A 161 -13.54 -1.59 -10.38
CA SER A 161 -14.01 -2.68 -9.50
C SER A 161 -15.26 -2.29 -8.70
N PRO A 162 -15.90 -3.28 -8.04
CA PRO A 162 -16.75 -3.04 -6.88
C PRO A 162 -16.22 -1.97 -5.93
N MET A 163 -17.10 -1.06 -5.52
CA MET A 163 -16.80 0.10 -4.65
C MET A 163 -15.71 1.09 -5.13
N SER A 164 -15.45 1.16 -6.44
CA SER A 164 -14.51 2.15 -7.01
C SER A 164 -14.88 3.62 -6.75
N ALA A 165 -16.09 3.91 -6.26
CA ALA A 165 -16.49 5.27 -5.86
C ALA A 165 -15.57 5.89 -4.78
N ALA A 166 -14.96 5.08 -3.90
CA ALA A 166 -14.05 5.56 -2.86
C ALA A 166 -12.60 5.72 -3.36
N ASN A 167 -12.19 4.92 -4.34
CA ASN A 167 -10.85 5.00 -4.94
C ASN A 167 -10.91 4.51 -6.39
N PHE A 168 -11.32 5.41 -7.29
CA PHE A 168 -11.53 5.02 -8.67
C PHE A 168 -10.19 4.76 -9.36
N PRO A 169 -10.08 3.66 -10.11
CA PRO A 169 -8.94 3.36 -10.96
C PRO A 169 -8.69 4.52 -11.93
N LYS A 170 -7.44 4.98 -11.95
CA LYS A 170 -7.05 6.14 -12.74
C LYS A 170 -5.62 6.03 -13.26
N LEU A 171 -5.41 6.59 -14.44
CA LEU A 171 -4.09 6.83 -15.02
C LEU A 171 -3.77 8.30 -14.85
N VAL A 172 -2.58 8.59 -14.33
CA VAL A 172 -2.21 9.94 -13.92
C VAL A 172 -1.17 10.50 -14.88
N PHE A 173 -1.43 11.69 -15.41
CA PHE A 173 -0.50 12.42 -16.29
C PHE A 173 -0.26 13.83 -15.78
N ASN A 174 0.97 14.31 -15.97
CA ASN A 174 1.31 15.71 -15.78
C ASN A 174 0.87 16.49 -17.03
N VAL A 175 0.32 17.69 -16.84
CA VAL A 175 -0.13 18.56 -17.93
C VAL A 175 0.45 19.96 -17.78
N PRO A 176 0.88 20.62 -18.87
CA PRO A 176 1.30 22.02 -18.83
C PRO A 176 0.17 22.97 -18.42
N ASP A 177 0.54 24.18 -18.01
CA ASP A 177 -0.40 25.24 -17.60
C ASP A 177 -1.34 25.68 -18.74
N HIS A 178 -0.84 25.59 -19.98
CA HIS A 178 -1.55 25.88 -21.22
C HIS A 178 -1.41 24.69 -22.16
N CYS A 179 -2.46 23.89 -22.31
CA CYS A 179 -2.44 22.75 -23.21
C CYS A 179 -3.83 22.38 -23.72
N GLN A 180 -3.86 21.66 -24.83
CA GLN A 180 -5.00 20.90 -25.29
C GLN A 180 -4.72 19.42 -25.09
N VAL A 181 -5.65 18.73 -24.46
CA VAL A 181 -5.59 17.29 -24.24
C VAL A 181 -6.68 16.64 -25.08
N THR A 182 -6.29 15.69 -25.93
CA THR A 182 -7.23 14.87 -26.70
C THR A 182 -6.98 13.38 -26.45
N THR A 183 -8.05 12.61 -26.35
CA THR A 183 -7.95 11.15 -26.22
C THR A 183 -9.18 10.47 -26.81
N ARG A 184 -9.03 9.20 -27.19
CA ARG A 184 -10.12 8.33 -27.61
C ARG A 184 -10.45 7.39 -26.47
N MET A 185 -11.71 7.18 -26.15
CA MET A 185 -12.11 6.24 -25.11
C MET A 185 -13.06 5.23 -25.72
N THR A 186 -12.76 3.95 -25.55
CA THR A 186 -13.68 2.86 -25.91
C THR A 186 -14.15 2.19 -24.63
N VAL A 187 -15.46 2.21 -24.39
CA VAL A 187 -16.07 1.61 -23.20
C VAL A 187 -16.87 0.39 -23.62
N SER A 188 -16.54 -0.75 -23.03
CA SER A 188 -17.27 -2.01 -23.25
C SER A 188 -17.97 -2.44 -21.96
N TYR A 189 -19.24 -2.80 -22.07
CA TYR A 189 -20.04 -3.33 -20.98
C TYR A 189 -20.37 -4.79 -21.27
N ALA A 190 -20.22 -5.67 -20.28
CA ALA A 190 -20.52 -7.10 -20.45
C ALA A 190 -22.02 -7.40 -20.48
N GLU A 191 -22.85 -6.46 -20.02
CA GLU A 191 -24.27 -6.65 -19.75
C GLU A 191 -25.10 -5.73 -20.66
N SER A 192 -26.26 -6.21 -21.11
CA SER A 192 -27.19 -5.45 -21.96
C SER A 192 -28.01 -4.42 -21.17
N ALA A 193 -28.15 -4.61 -19.86
CA ALA A 193 -28.86 -3.70 -18.95
C ALA A 193 -27.94 -3.30 -17.81
N ILE A 194 -27.85 -1.99 -17.54
CA ILE A 194 -26.95 -1.42 -16.55
C ILE A 194 -27.80 -0.66 -15.53
N PRO A 195 -28.10 -1.26 -14.36
CA PRO A 195 -29.06 -0.69 -13.42
C PRO A 195 -28.50 0.51 -12.63
N ALA A 196 -27.17 0.64 -12.50
CA ALA A 196 -26.54 1.76 -11.79
C ALA A 196 -25.53 2.52 -12.63
N ALA A 197 -25.20 3.73 -12.20
CA ALA A 197 -24.30 4.63 -12.92
C ALA A 197 -22.87 4.10 -13.01
N ARG A 198 -22.42 3.94 -14.24
CA ARG A 198 -21.03 3.61 -14.60
C ARG A 198 -20.44 4.77 -15.39
N HIS A 199 -19.29 5.28 -14.95
CA HIS A 199 -18.63 6.43 -15.54
C HIS A 199 -17.28 6.04 -16.10
N ALA A 200 -16.91 6.66 -17.22
CA ALA A 200 -15.56 6.61 -17.75
C ALA A 200 -15.24 7.93 -18.44
N GLY A 201 -14.01 8.43 -18.30
CA GLY A 201 -13.67 9.68 -18.96
C GLY A 201 -12.34 10.28 -18.55
N MET A 202 -12.28 11.60 -18.65
CA MET A 202 -11.08 12.38 -18.41
C MET A 202 -11.39 13.59 -17.53
N VAL A 203 -10.67 13.71 -16.41
CA VAL A 203 -10.81 14.83 -15.47
C VAL A 203 -9.47 15.48 -15.19
N LEU A 204 -9.52 16.78 -14.91
CA LEU A 204 -8.43 17.53 -14.32
C LEU A 204 -8.68 17.61 -12.81
N ALA A 205 -7.74 17.13 -12.01
CA ALA A 205 -7.88 17.04 -10.56
C ALA A 205 -6.82 17.88 -9.84
N ALA A 206 -7.25 18.58 -8.79
CA ALA A 206 -6.38 19.28 -7.86
C ALA A 206 -5.87 18.32 -6.76
N PRO A 207 -4.77 18.64 -6.06
CA PRO A 207 -4.26 17.83 -4.96
C PRO A 207 -5.24 17.70 -3.79
N THR A 208 -6.16 18.66 -3.65
CA THR A 208 -7.25 18.63 -2.65
C THR A 208 -8.32 17.59 -2.95
N GLY A 209 -8.25 16.89 -4.09
CA GLY A 209 -9.25 15.92 -4.52
C GLY A 209 -10.39 16.51 -5.37
N HIS A 210 -10.47 17.85 -5.50
CA HIS A 210 -11.46 18.49 -6.38
C HIS A 210 -11.15 18.20 -7.85
N TYR A 211 -12.16 17.84 -8.64
CA TYR A 211 -12.00 17.53 -10.04
C TYR A 211 -13.11 18.15 -10.91
N VAL A 212 -12.78 18.41 -12.17
CA VAL A 212 -13.75 18.67 -13.25
C VAL A 212 -13.31 17.98 -14.52
N GLY A 213 -14.25 17.65 -15.39
CA GLY A 213 -13.94 17.15 -16.71
C GLY A 213 -15.15 16.67 -17.47
N ILE A 214 -14.92 15.65 -18.28
CA ILE A 214 -15.90 15.06 -19.18
C ILE A 214 -15.94 13.55 -18.95
N SER A 215 -17.15 12.98 -18.96
CA SER A 215 -17.33 11.53 -18.86
C SER A 215 -18.45 11.03 -19.75
N LYS A 216 -18.35 9.77 -20.16
CA LYS A 216 -19.47 8.97 -20.61
C LYS A 216 -20.07 8.27 -19.38
N ARG A 217 -21.38 8.41 -19.20
CA ARG A 217 -22.18 7.73 -18.18
C ARG A 217 -23.12 6.73 -18.85
N VAL A 218 -23.25 5.56 -18.26
CA VAL A 218 -24.30 4.60 -18.62
C VAL A 218 -25.02 4.12 -17.37
N ASP A 219 -26.35 4.14 -17.42
CA ASP A 219 -27.26 3.69 -16.38
C ASP A 219 -28.64 3.31 -16.98
N SER A 220 -29.64 3.14 -16.13
CA SER A 220 -31.02 2.84 -16.53
C SER A 220 -31.69 3.94 -17.38
N GLY A 221 -31.16 5.17 -17.36
CA GLY A 221 -31.57 6.29 -18.19
C GLY A 221 -30.89 6.32 -19.56
N GLY A 222 -30.01 5.36 -19.86
CA GLY A 222 -29.36 5.18 -21.16
C GLY A 222 -27.88 5.56 -21.15
N GLN A 223 -27.36 5.82 -22.35
CA GLN A 223 -25.95 6.17 -22.56
C GLN A 223 -25.82 7.66 -22.87
N GLN A 224 -24.96 8.35 -22.13
CA GLN A 224 -24.84 9.81 -22.19
C GLN A 224 -23.39 10.26 -22.07
N VAL A 225 -23.05 11.40 -22.68
CA VAL A 225 -21.79 12.12 -22.46
C VAL A 225 -22.10 13.48 -21.85
N GLY A 226 -21.33 13.88 -20.84
CA GLY A 226 -21.62 15.08 -20.06
C GLY A 226 -20.44 15.52 -19.19
N GLY A 227 -20.61 16.70 -18.60
CA GLY A 227 -19.63 17.27 -17.67
C GLY A 227 -19.69 16.57 -16.31
N VAL A 228 -18.52 16.39 -15.69
CA VAL A 228 -18.41 15.89 -14.31
C VAL A 228 -17.64 16.87 -13.45
N SER A 229 -18.04 17.01 -12.19
CA SER A 229 -17.36 17.86 -11.22
C SER A 229 -17.66 17.43 -9.79
N GLY A 230 -16.66 17.33 -8.92
CA GLY A 230 -16.86 16.94 -7.53
C GLY A 230 -15.56 16.90 -6.73
N ASP A 231 -15.60 16.24 -5.56
CA ASP A 231 -14.47 16.09 -4.64
C ASP A 231 -14.21 14.60 -4.34
N VAL A 232 -12.93 14.25 -4.15
CA VAL A 232 -12.49 12.91 -3.72
C VAL A 232 -11.99 12.97 -2.28
N PRO A 233 -12.37 12.02 -1.40
CA PRO A 233 -13.32 10.92 -1.59
C PRO A 233 -14.74 11.33 -1.17
N GLY A 234 -15.78 10.83 -1.85
CA GLY A 234 -17.11 10.78 -1.22
C GLY A 234 -18.34 11.23 -2.01
N GLN A 235 -18.30 11.43 -3.33
CA GLN A 235 -19.53 11.54 -4.13
C GLN A 235 -19.43 10.80 -5.46
N LEU A 236 -20.52 10.11 -5.82
CA LEU A 236 -20.81 9.67 -7.19
C LEU A 236 -20.63 10.87 -8.12
N PHE A 237 -19.86 10.70 -9.21
CA PHE A 237 -19.53 11.74 -10.18
C PHE A 237 -20.77 12.56 -10.58
N PRO A 238 -20.96 13.77 -10.01
CA PRO A 238 -22.13 14.58 -10.33
C PRO A 238 -22.10 14.89 -11.82
N PHE A 239 -23.13 14.43 -12.51
CA PHE A 239 -23.21 14.45 -13.96
C PHE A 239 -24.15 15.55 -14.41
N ALA A 240 -23.66 16.48 -15.20
CA ALA A 240 -24.41 17.62 -15.70
C ALA A 240 -24.30 17.71 -17.23
N ASP A 241 -25.22 18.46 -17.83
CA ASP A 241 -25.19 18.78 -19.26
C ASP A 241 -25.19 17.53 -20.15
N ALA A 242 -25.91 16.52 -19.70
CA ALA A 242 -25.98 15.20 -20.33
C ALA A 242 -26.55 15.28 -21.75
N ARG A 243 -25.81 14.69 -22.71
CA ARG A 243 -26.24 14.50 -24.09
C ARG A 243 -26.33 13.00 -24.40
N PRO A 244 -27.41 12.50 -25.02
CA PRO A 244 -27.48 11.11 -25.46
C PRO A 244 -26.31 10.74 -26.39
N TYR A 245 -25.66 9.60 -26.14
CA TYR A 245 -24.50 9.14 -26.88
C TYR A 245 -24.38 7.61 -26.77
N PHE A 246 -24.57 6.88 -27.87
CA PHE A 246 -24.79 5.43 -27.85
C PHE A 246 -23.59 4.62 -28.33
N GLU A 247 -22.65 5.27 -29.02
CA GLU A 247 -21.46 4.64 -29.58
C GLU A 247 -20.50 4.22 -28.45
N GLU A 248 -19.89 3.04 -28.55
CA GLU A 248 -18.93 2.55 -27.57
C GLU A 248 -17.67 3.43 -27.48
N THR A 249 -17.30 4.02 -28.62
CA THR A 249 -16.13 4.88 -28.75
C THR A 249 -16.54 6.35 -28.73
N VAL A 250 -15.82 7.15 -27.94
CA VAL A 250 -15.97 8.61 -27.86
C VAL A 250 -14.61 9.28 -27.88
N HIS A 251 -14.49 10.35 -28.65
CA HIS A 251 -13.33 11.23 -28.63
C HIS A 251 -13.58 12.35 -27.63
N LEU A 252 -12.61 12.61 -26.76
CA LEU A 252 -12.70 13.60 -25.69
C LEU A 252 -11.61 14.67 -25.90
N SER A 253 -11.98 15.94 -25.75
CA SER A 253 -11.06 17.07 -25.84
C SER A 253 -11.24 17.98 -24.63
N MET A 254 -10.14 18.43 -24.06
CA MET A 254 -10.10 19.40 -22.96
C MET A 254 -9.04 20.47 -23.23
N THR A 255 -9.44 21.73 -23.17
CA THR A 255 -8.52 22.87 -23.25
C THR A 255 -8.26 23.44 -21.86
N ILE A 256 -6.99 23.50 -21.49
CA ILE A 256 -6.50 24.00 -20.21
C ILE A 256 -5.72 25.29 -20.45
N ARG A 257 -6.07 26.36 -19.74
CA ARG A 257 -5.37 27.66 -19.75
C ARG A 257 -5.18 28.15 -18.34
N ASN A 258 -3.96 28.54 -17.96
CA ASN A 258 -3.64 28.96 -16.60
C ASN A 258 -4.12 27.93 -15.57
N ARG A 259 -3.94 26.63 -15.85
CA ARG A 259 -4.42 25.50 -15.03
C ARG A 259 -5.95 25.49 -14.79
N LYS A 260 -6.74 26.18 -15.61
CA LYS A 260 -8.20 26.15 -15.59
C LYS A 260 -8.72 25.44 -16.83
N MET A 261 -9.69 24.57 -16.65
CA MET A 261 -10.45 24.01 -17.76
C MET A 261 -11.27 25.13 -18.40
N ARG A 262 -11.02 25.43 -19.67
CA ARG A 262 -11.72 26.47 -20.44
C ARG A 262 -12.76 25.91 -21.38
N LYS A 263 -12.47 24.74 -21.94
CA LYS A 263 -13.31 24.10 -22.94
C LYS A 263 -13.28 22.59 -22.72
N VAL A 264 -14.43 21.96 -22.86
CA VAL A 264 -14.59 20.51 -22.90
C VAL A 264 -15.50 20.15 -24.05
N GLU A 265 -15.09 19.17 -24.84
CA GLU A 265 -15.79 18.78 -26.04
C GLU A 265 -15.73 17.27 -26.20
N PHE A 266 -16.71 16.73 -26.90
CA PHE A 266 -16.70 15.34 -27.34
C PHE A 266 -16.99 15.25 -28.83
N SER A 267 -16.58 14.14 -29.43
CA SER A 267 -16.77 13.86 -30.84
C SER A 267 -17.00 12.37 -31.08
N ARG A 268 -17.76 12.03 -32.12
CA ARG A 268 -18.00 10.65 -32.55
C ARG A 268 -16.86 10.08 -33.39
N ASP A 269 -16.24 10.92 -34.19
CA ASP A 269 -15.27 10.58 -35.22
C ASP A 269 -13.90 11.22 -35.00
N GLY A 270 -13.80 12.18 -34.07
CA GLY A 270 -12.61 12.98 -33.82
C GLY A 270 -12.48 14.20 -34.73
N THR A 271 -13.44 14.45 -35.62
CA THR A 271 -13.45 15.59 -36.55
C THR A 271 -14.51 16.62 -36.19
N GLU A 272 -15.74 16.21 -35.89
CA GLU A 272 -16.81 17.13 -35.49
C GLU A 272 -16.96 17.18 -33.97
N TRP A 273 -16.69 18.35 -33.38
CA TRP A 273 -16.64 18.53 -31.93
C TRP A 273 -17.90 19.22 -31.41
N THR A 274 -18.54 18.60 -30.42
CA THR A 274 -19.67 19.16 -29.69
C THR A 274 -19.18 19.67 -28.34
N ALA A 275 -19.34 20.98 -28.11
CA ALA A 275 -18.96 21.61 -26.85
C ALA A 275 -19.94 21.29 -25.72
N LEU A 276 -19.39 21.08 -24.52
CA LEU A 276 -20.14 21.02 -23.27
C LEU A 276 -19.88 22.28 -22.44
N PRO A 277 -20.83 22.71 -21.60
CA PRO A 277 -20.61 23.80 -20.66
C PRO A 277 -19.42 23.51 -19.74
N ALA A 278 -18.38 24.35 -19.81
CA ALA A 278 -17.19 24.18 -18.97
C ALA A 278 -17.45 24.74 -17.56
N LYS A 279 -17.28 23.90 -16.53
CA LYS A 279 -17.29 24.34 -15.13
C LYS A 279 -15.89 24.79 -14.70
N SER A 280 -15.81 25.92 -14.01
CA SER A 280 -14.55 26.43 -13.44
C SER A 280 -14.21 25.73 -12.13
N MET A 281 -12.94 25.33 -11.96
CA MET A 281 -12.40 24.73 -10.74
C MET A 281 -11.85 25.72 -9.70
N SER A 282 -11.91 27.03 -9.94
CA SER A 282 -11.30 28.00 -9.03
C SER A 282 -12.30 29.06 -8.60
N LYS A 283 -12.40 29.31 -7.29
CA LYS A 283 -12.82 30.62 -6.78
C LYS A 283 -11.80 31.68 -7.23
N ALA A 284 -12.27 32.86 -7.62
CA ALA A 284 -11.37 33.95 -8.03
C ALA A 284 -10.39 34.30 -6.89
N GLY A 285 -9.11 34.50 -7.22
CA GLY A 285 -8.10 35.00 -6.28
C GLY A 285 -7.24 33.97 -5.53
N VAL A 286 -7.44 32.67 -5.72
CA VAL A 286 -6.62 31.62 -5.06
C VAL A 286 -5.57 31.07 -6.02
N GLN A 287 -4.31 30.99 -5.57
CA GLN A 287 -3.22 30.35 -6.32
C GLN A 287 -3.58 28.89 -6.58
N ILE A 288 -3.54 28.50 -7.86
CA ILE A 288 -4.04 27.19 -8.29
C ILE A 288 -2.90 26.18 -8.14
N PRO A 289 -3.06 25.15 -7.28
CA PRO A 289 -2.03 24.12 -7.13
C PRO A 289 -1.82 23.37 -8.45
N GLU A 290 -0.69 22.65 -8.55
CA GLU A 290 -0.42 21.78 -9.69
C GLU A 290 -1.57 20.78 -9.87
N LYS A 291 -2.13 20.72 -11.08
CA LYS A 291 -3.25 19.84 -11.41
C LYS A 291 -2.75 18.68 -12.25
N LYS A 292 -3.34 17.52 -12.03
CA LYS A 292 -3.04 16.31 -12.78
C LYS A 292 -4.22 15.90 -13.63
N LEU A 293 -3.93 15.34 -14.80
CA LEU A 293 -4.93 14.75 -15.66
C LEU A 293 -5.14 13.30 -15.25
N PHE A 294 -6.39 12.93 -14.99
CA PHE A 294 -6.80 11.56 -14.72
C PHE A 294 -7.66 11.03 -15.86
N LEU A 295 -7.26 9.90 -16.43
CA LEU A 295 -8.17 9.04 -17.21
C LEU A 295 -8.73 8.00 -16.24
N PHE A 296 -10.05 7.89 -16.15
CA PHE A 296 -10.69 7.15 -15.06
C PHE A 296 -11.83 6.25 -15.53
N ALA A 297 -12.16 5.27 -14.67
CA ALA A 297 -13.39 4.49 -14.74
C ALA A 297 -13.96 4.32 -13.33
N SER A 298 -15.29 4.33 -13.20
CA SER A 298 -16.00 4.15 -11.93
C SER A 298 -17.27 3.34 -12.17
N SER A 299 -17.60 2.46 -11.22
CA SER A 299 -18.80 1.63 -11.23
C SER A 299 -19.53 1.74 -9.90
N ALA A 300 -20.85 1.92 -9.95
CA ALA A 300 -21.69 2.03 -8.75
C ALA A 300 -22.34 0.70 -8.31
N ASP A 301 -22.29 -0.37 -9.12
CA ASP A 301 -23.05 -1.62 -8.91
C ASP A 301 -22.21 -2.90 -8.82
N ASP A 302 -20.99 -2.84 -8.30
CA ASP A 302 -20.12 -4.02 -8.12
C ASP A 302 -19.87 -4.86 -9.38
N LYS A 303 -20.11 -4.26 -10.55
CA LYS A 303 -19.83 -4.86 -11.84
C LYS A 303 -18.63 -4.18 -12.50
N PRO A 304 -17.73 -4.96 -13.12
CA PRO A 304 -16.56 -4.41 -13.75
C PRO A 304 -16.91 -3.60 -14.99
N VAL A 305 -16.19 -2.50 -15.19
CA VAL A 305 -16.24 -1.70 -16.43
C VAL A 305 -14.86 -1.67 -17.03
N ASN A 306 -14.76 -2.17 -18.26
CA ASN A 306 -13.53 -2.18 -19.02
C ASN A 306 -13.50 -0.96 -19.93
N VAL A 307 -12.54 -0.07 -19.67
CA VAL A 307 -12.33 1.13 -20.47
C VAL A 307 -10.94 1.08 -21.08
N LYS A 308 -10.85 1.28 -22.39
CA LYS A 308 -9.58 1.39 -23.10
C LYS A 308 -9.34 2.84 -23.52
N PHE A 309 -8.17 3.35 -23.16
CA PHE A 309 -7.67 4.65 -23.61
C PHE A 309 -6.35 4.45 -24.36
N PRO A 310 -6.10 5.01 -25.54
CA PRO A 310 -4.73 5.26 -25.96
C PRO A 310 -4.09 6.31 -25.04
N ALA A 311 -2.77 6.47 -25.13
CA ALA A 311 -2.10 7.58 -24.46
C ALA A 311 -2.72 8.91 -24.92
N PRO A 312 -3.04 9.84 -24.00
CA PRO A 312 -3.61 11.12 -24.38
C PRO A 312 -2.59 11.95 -25.15
N LYS A 313 -3.03 12.61 -26.22
CA LYS A 313 -2.22 13.59 -26.95
C LYS A 313 -2.31 14.92 -26.21
N ILE A 314 -1.18 15.38 -25.66
CA ILE A 314 -1.07 16.62 -24.89
C ILE A 314 -0.26 17.62 -25.73
N GLU A 315 -0.93 18.63 -26.27
CA GLU A 315 -0.33 19.68 -27.08
C GLU A 315 -0.21 20.96 -26.27
N ALA A 316 1.01 21.49 -26.13
CA ALA A 316 1.22 22.76 -25.47
C ALA A 316 0.60 23.90 -26.31
N LEU A 317 -0.06 24.85 -25.64
CA LEU A 317 -0.62 26.02 -26.28
C LEU A 317 0.15 27.27 -25.86
N ALA A 318 0.30 28.24 -26.77
CA ALA A 318 0.92 29.53 -26.45
C ALA A 318 0.16 30.25 -25.32
N PRO A 319 0.82 30.97 -24.39
CA PRO A 319 0.15 31.76 -23.37
C PRO A 319 -0.85 32.74 -24.00
N GLU A 320 -1.97 32.98 -23.33
CA GLU A 320 -2.86 34.09 -23.72
C GLU A 320 -2.15 35.38 -23.31
N GLY A 321 -1.86 36.24 -24.29
CA GLY A 321 -1.25 37.56 -24.08
C GLY A 321 -2.20 38.56 -23.44
#